data_AF-A0AAD0GU33-F1
#
_entry.id   AF-A0AAD0GU33-F1
#
_cell.length_a   1.000
_cell.length_b   1.000
_cell.length_c   1.000
_cell.angle_alpha   90.00
_cell.angle_beta   90.00
_cell.angle_gamma   90.00
#
_symmetry.space_group_name_H-M   'P 1'
#
loop_
_entity.id
_entity.type
_entity.pdbx_description
1 polymer ?
#
loop_
_entity_poly.entity_id
_entity_poly.type
_entity_poly.pdbx_seq_one_letter_code
_entity_poly.pdbx_strand_id
1 'polypeptide(L)'
;MKTSKGVIDLAATLTAAASASLVAPPPAPEKAVKKVVGEGGTMQMTLRPARSLYSLYVGKAAERSKQEGRNVSVQEIMLEVLEKGAQV
;
A
#
# COMPACT_ATOMS: atom_id res chain seq x y z
N MET A 1 42.66 -36.17 -2.06
CA MET A 1 41.40 -35.43 -2.31
C MET A 1 41.45 -34.15 -1.49
N LYS A 2 41.58 -32.97 -2.13
CA LYS A 2 41.69 -31.68 -1.42
C LYS A 2 40.29 -31.11 -1.25
N THR A 3 39.81 -31.05 -0.02
CA THR A 3 38.51 -30.45 0.31
C THR A 3 38.60 -28.94 0.12
N SER A 4 37.78 -28.42 -0.79
CA SER A 4 37.76 -27.00 -1.17
C SER A 4 37.27 -26.14 0.00
N LYS A 5 38.14 -25.24 0.46
CA LYS A 5 37.96 -24.35 1.63
C LYS A 5 36.66 -23.54 1.60
N GLY A 6 36.07 -23.30 0.41
CA GLY A 6 34.83 -22.55 0.25
C GLY A 6 33.54 -23.27 0.65
N VAL A 7 33.51 -24.61 0.72
CA VAL A 7 32.29 -25.34 1.10
C VAL A 7 32.02 -25.25 2.61
N ILE A 8 33.10 -25.19 3.39
CA ILE A 8 33.06 -25.08 4.86
C ILE A 8 32.59 -23.69 5.29
N ASP A 9 33.01 -22.68 4.53
CA ASP A 9 32.62 -21.28 4.73
C ASP A 9 31.13 -21.05 4.46
N LEU A 10 30.58 -21.69 3.42
CA LEU A 10 29.16 -21.64 3.09
C LEU A 10 28.28 -22.29 4.18
N ALA A 11 28.71 -23.45 4.70
CA ALA A 11 27.99 -24.15 5.78
C ALA A 11 27.99 -23.34 7.08
N ALA A 12 29.12 -22.69 7.42
CA ALA A 12 29.21 -21.79 8.56
C ALA A 12 28.30 -20.57 8.41
N THR A 13 28.26 -19.98 7.21
CA THR A 13 27.41 -18.82 6.90
C THR A 13 25.92 -19.17 6.98
N LEU A 14 25.52 -20.35 6.48
CA LEU A 14 24.13 -20.81 6.57
C LEU A 14 23.70 -21.11 8.00
N THR A 15 24.59 -21.66 8.82
CA THR A 15 24.31 -21.95 10.24
C THR A 15 24.16 -20.67 11.07
N ALA A 16 24.99 -19.67 10.77
CA ALA A 16 24.89 -18.35 11.40
C ALA A 16 23.59 -17.63 11.00
N ALA A 17 23.18 -17.72 9.72
CA ALA A 17 21.92 -17.16 9.25
C ALA A 17 20.69 -17.87 9.85
N ALA A 18 20.74 -19.19 10.05
CA ALA A 18 19.67 -19.96 10.67
C ALA A 18 19.52 -19.68 12.17
N SER A 19 20.61 -19.29 12.83
CA SER A 19 20.64 -18.96 14.27
C SER A 19 20.35 -17.48 14.54
N ALA A 20 20.26 -16.65 13.50
CA ALA A 20 19.86 -15.26 13.61
C ALA A 20 18.37 -15.18 13.94
N SER A 21 18.04 -14.68 15.13
CA SER A 21 16.66 -14.51 15.59
C SER A 21 15.89 -13.58 14.65
N LEU A 22 14.91 -14.14 13.94
CA LEU A 22 14.02 -13.41 13.05
C LEU A 22 13.02 -12.62 13.89
N VAL A 23 13.25 -11.30 13.98
CA VAL A 23 12.26 -10.24 14.17
C VAL A 23 11.28 -10.45 15.34
N ALA A 24 11.37 -9.57 16.35
CA ALA A 24 10.40 -9.49 17.43
C ALA A 24 8.95 -9.48 16.90
N PRO A 25 8.01 -10.20 17.54
CA PRO A 25 6.63 -10.26 17.06
C PRO A 25 6.03 -8.85 17.00
N PRO A 26 5.24 -8.54 15.96
CA PRO A 26 4.59 -7.24 15.87
C PRO A 26 3.67 -7.03 17.09
N PRO A 27 3.57 -5.80 17.62
CA PRO A 27 2.65 -5.51 18.70
C PRO A 27 1.22 -5.87 18.28
N ALA A 28 0.48 -6.50 19.20
CA ALA A 28 -0.90 -6.89 19.00
C ALA A 28 -1.75 -5.69 18.55
N PRO A 29 -2.73 -5.87 17.64
CA PRO A 29 -3.57 -4.78 17.20
C PRO A 29 -4.38 -4.26 18.39
N GLU A 30 -4.10 -3.02 18.78
CA GLU A 30 -4.91 -2.28 19.75
C GLU A 30 -6.35 -2.25 19.22
N LYS A 31 -7.29 -2.68 20.06
CA LYS A 31 -8.72 -2.65 19.75
C LYS A 31 -9.08 -1.24 19.28
N ALA A 32 -9.54 -1.14 18.04
CA ALA A 32 -9.95 0.11 17.44
C ALA A 32 -10.98 0.81 18.34
N VAL A 33 -10.53 1.85 19.02
CA VAL A 33 -11.39 2.81 19.69
C VAL A 33 -12.28 3.40 18.60
N LYS A 34 -13.60 3.15 18.69
CA LYS A 34 -14.58 3.80 17.81
C LYS A 34 -14.44 5.30 17.99
N LYS A 35 -13.73 5.96 17.07
CA LYS A 35 -13.73 7.42 16.97
C LYS A 35 -15.18 7.85 16.71
N VAL A 36 -15.72 8.64 17.63
CA VAL A 36 -16.97 9.36 17.43
C VAL A 36 -16.79 10.21 16.18
N VAL A 37 -17.60 9.94 15.16
CA VAL A 37 -17.65 10.72 13.92
C VAL A 37 -18.25 12.08 14.30
N GLY A 38 -17.41 13.11 14.42
CA GLY A 38 -17.88 14.48 14.48
C GLY A 38 -18.57 14.87 13.19
N GLU A 39 -19.52 15.81 13.25
CA GLU A 39 -20.13 16.41 12.06
C GLU A 39 -19.03 16.87 11.08
N GLY A 40 -19.06 16.36 9.85
CA GLY A 40 -18.01 16.56 8.82
C GLY A 40 -17.25 15.31 8.38
N GLY A 41 -17.70 14.10 8.73
CA GLY A 41 -17.09 12.84 8.31
C GLY A 41 -17.32 12.47 6.83
N THR A 42 -16.51 11.55 6.31
CA THR A 42 -16.73 10.93 4.99
C THR A 42 -17.69 9.75 5.09
N MET A 43 -18.46 9.52 4.03
CA MET A 43 -19.40 8.40 3.94
C MET A 43 -18.97 7.44 2.83
N GLN A 44 -19.08 6.13 3.08
CA GLN A 44 -18.81 5.14 2.05
C GLN A 44 -19.89 5.17 0.98
N MET A 45 -19.49 5.29 -0.28
CA MET A 45 -20.38 5.25 -1.43
C MET A 45 -19.87 4.26 -2.46
N THR A 46 -20.77 3.43 -3.01
CA THR A 46 -20.44 2.51 -4.10
C THR A 46 -20.88 3.12 -5.43
N LEU A 47 -19.93 3.33 -6.33
CA LEU A 47 -20.17 3.89 -7.66
C LEU A 47 -20.07 2.81 -8.73
N ARG A 48 -20.85 2.96 -9.81
CA ARG A 48 -20.80 2.07 -10.99
C ARG A 48 -20.47 2.88 -12.26
N PRO A 49 -19.25 3.39 -12.40
CA PRO A 49 -18.87 4.11 -13.61
C PRO A 49 -18.85 3.17 -14.82
N ALA A 50 -19.02 3.74 -16.02
CA ALA A 50 -18.74 3.01 -17.26
C ALA A 50 -17.27 2.53 -17.28
N ARG A 51 -17.02 1.35 -17.86
CA ARG A 51 -15.67 0.75 -17.86
C ARG A 51 -14.62 1.65 -18.52
N SER A 52 -14.97 2.29 -19.62
CA SER A 52 -14.11 3.27 -20.32
C SER A 52 -13.75 4.46 -19.43
N LEU A 53 -14.73 5.00 -18.70
CA LEU A 53 -14.52 6.10 -17.76
C LEU A 53 -13.58 5.69 -16.62
N TYR A 54 -13.75 4.50 -16.06
CA TYR A 54 -12.85 3.99 -15.03
C TYR A 54 -11.41 3.86 -15.55
N SER A 55 -11.21 3.33 -16.76
CA SER A 55 -9.88 3.26 -17.39
C SER A 55 -9.23 4.63 -17.58
N LEU A 56 -10.01 5.66 -17.90
CA LEU A 56 -9.49 7.05 -17.97
C LEU A 56 -9.03 7.54 -16.60
N TYR A 57 -9.76 7.23 -15.53
CA TYR A 57 -9.34 7.60 -14.17
C TYR A 57 -8.10 6.83 -13.71
N VAL A 58 -7.93 5.57 -14.10
CA VAL A 58 -6.68 4.82 -13.86
C VAL A 58 -5.49 5.52 -14.51
N GLY A 59 -5.63 5.92 -15.79
CA GLY A 59 -4.58 6.68 -16.47
C GLY A 59 -4.24 8.00 -15.78
N LYS A 60 -5.26 8.77 -15.39
CA LYS A 60 -5.07 10.03 -14.64
C LYS A 60 -4.40 9.83 -13.29
N ALA A 61 -4.79 8.79 -12.55
CA ALA A 61 -4.18 8.44 -11.27
C ALA A 61 -2.69 8.09 -11.43
N ALA A 62 -2.34 7.32 -12.46
CA ALA A 62 -0.95 6.98 -12.76
C ALA A 62 -0.12 8.22 -13.11
N GLU A 63 -0.63 9.11 -13.94
CA GLU A 63 0.07 10.36 -14.28
C GLU A 63 0.25 11.27 -13.07
N ARG A 64 -0.79 11.43 -12.24
CA ARG A 64 -0.68 12.23 -11.01
C ARG A 64 0.28 11.62 -10.00
N SER A 65 0.30 10.29 -9.90
CA SER A 65 1.24 9.61 -9.01
C SER A 65 2.70 9.86 -9.39
N LYS A 66 2.99 9.93 -10.70
CA LYS A 66 4.32 10.30 -11.19
C LYS A 66 4.67 11.76 -10.87
N GLN A 67 3.69 12.66 -10.98
CA GLN A 67 3.90 14.10 -10.78
C GLN A 67 4.10 14.46 -9.30
N GLU A 68 3.30 13.89 -8.41
CA GLU A 68 3.34 14.19 -6.97
C GLU A 68 4.41 13.37 -6.22
N GLY A 69 4.96 12.34 -6.86
CA GLY A 69 5.89 11.41 -6.19
C GLY A 69 5.22 10.57 -5.09
N ARG A 70 3.88 10.54 -5.04
CA ARG A 70 3.07 9.74 -4.11
C ARG A 70 2.07 8.90 -4.91
N ASN A 71 1.71 7.72 -4.41
CA ASN A 71 0.59 6.97 -4.98
C ASN A 71 -0.73 7.73 -4.78
N VAL A 72 -1.37 8.07 -5.89
CA VAL A 72 -2.71 8.65 -5.95
C VAL A 72 -3.69 7.58 -6.37
N SER A 73 -4.77 7.42 -5.61
CA SER A 73 -5.78 6.40 -5.88
C SER A 73 -6.76 6.82 -6.97
N VAL A 74 -7.33 5.85 -7.69
CA VAL A 74 -8.42 6.11 -8.65
C VAL A 74 -9.62 6.76 -7.95
N GLN A 75 -9.89 6.37 -6.71
CA GLN A 75 -10.99 6.91 -5.91
C GLN A 75 -10.78 8.41 -5.59
N GLU A 76 -9.55 8.85 -5.29
CA GLU A 76 -9.24 10.29 -5.15
C GLU A 76 -9.55 11.07 -6.42
N ILE A 77 -9.11 10.58 -7.59
CA ILE A 77 -9.42 11.23 -8.87
C ILE A 77 -10.94 11.34 -9.07
N MET A 78 -11.68 10.29 -8.73
CA MET A 78 -13.14 10.27 -8.86
C MET A 78 -13.81 11.26 -7.90
N LEU A 79 -13.35 11.35 -6.64
CA LEU A 79 -13.87 12.29 -5.66
C LEU A 79 -13.64 13.74 -6.10
N GLU A 80 -12.45 14.08 -6.58
CA GLU A 80 -12.17 15.43 -7.09
C GLU A 80 -13.10 15.85 -8.23
N VAL A 81 -13.43 14.90 -9.13
CA VAL A 81 -14.36 15.17 -10.23
C VAL A 81 -15.77 15.40 -9.72
N LEU A 82 -16.21 14.62 -8.73
CA LEU A 82 -17.52 14.80 -8.09
C LEU A 82 -17.59 16.15 -7.35
N GLU A 83 -16.55 16.53 -6.62
CA GLU A 83 -16.46 17.81 -5.91
C GLU A 83 -16.51 18.99 -6.88
N LYS A 84 -15.76 18.93 -7.99
CA LYS A 84 -15.81 19.95 -9.05
C LYS A 84 -17.19 20.03 -9.70
N GLY A 85 -17.87 18.91 -9.88
CA GLY A 85 -19.22 18.87 -10.43
C GLY A 85 -20.29 19.40 -9.47
N ALA A 86 -20.05 19.33 -8.16
CA ALA A 86 -20.96 19.87 -7.15
C ALA A 86 -20.81 21.39 -6.93
N GLN A 87 -19.71 21.98 -7.39
CA GLN A 87 -19.45 23.44 -7.34
C GLN A 87 -20.09 24.22 -8.51
N VAL A 88 -20.91 23.55 -9.33
CA VAL A 88 -21.59 24.11 -10.51
C VAL A 88 -22.86 24.85 -10.11
#